data_AF-H8I6W5-F1
#
_entry.id   AF-H8I6W5-F1
#
_cell.length_a   1.000
_cell.length_b   1.000
_cell.length_c   1.000
_cell.angle_alpha   90.00
_cell.angle_beta   90.00
_cell.angle_gamma   90.00
#
_symmetry.space_group_name_H-M   'P 1'
#
loop_
_entity.id
_entity.type
_entity.pdbx_description
1 polymer ?
#
loop_
_entity_poly.entity_id
_entity_poly.type
_entity_poly.pdbx_seq_one_letter_code
_entity_poly.pdbx_strand_id
1 'polypeptide(L)' 'MVIGRIIRTVIGAVFGAIFGYIVGWIVELFPRFNSALLEGLHSLTGLSGVSTAALLAAIGFIVGILAGLLSGHH' A
#
# COMPACT_ATOMS: atom_id res chain seq x y z
N MET A 1 0.40 27.87 -1.67
CA MET A 1 0.43 26.58 -2.41
C MET A 1 0.66 25.34 -1.53
N VAL A 2 0.46 25.41 -0.20
CA VAL A 2 0.67 24.24 0.69
C VAL A 2 -0.57 23.34 0.76
N ILE A 3 -1.76 23.94 0.86
CA ILE A 3 -3.05 23.24 0.95
C ILE A 3 -3.30 22.34 -0.28
N GLY A 4 -3.02 22.82 -1.49
CA GLY A 4 -3.16 22.01 -2.71
C GLY A 4 -2.25 20.77 -2.71
N ARG A 5 -1.03 20.89 -2.18
CA ARG A 5 -0.08 19.78 -2.04
C ARG A 5 -0.56 18.77 -1.01
N ILE A 6 -1.07 19.25 0.13
CA ILE A 6 -1.65 18.39 1.17
C ILE A 6 -2.85 17.63 0.62
N ILE A 7 -3.79 18.31 -0.03
CA ILE A 7 -4.99 17.68 -0.62
C ILE A 7 -4.60 16.60 -1.63
N ARG A 8 -3.65 16.90 -2.54
CA ARG A 8 -3.17 15.91 -3.51
C ARG A 8 -2.50 14.70 -2.85
N THR A 9 -1.72 14.94 -1.80
CA THR A 9 -1.05 13.87 -1.03
C THR A 9 -2.07 12.98 -0.34
N VAL A 10 -3.07 13.56 0.31
CA VAL A 10 -4.15 12.81 0.97
C VAL A 10 -4.95 12.01 -0.04
N ILE A 11 -5.32 12.61 -1.17
CA ILE A 11 -6.04 11.92 -2.25
C ILE A 11 -5.20 10.76 -2.78
N GLY A 12 -3.92 10.99 -3.08
CA GLY A 12 -3.00 9.95 -3.55
C GLY A 12 -2.89 8.79 -2.57
N ALA A 13 -2.75 9.10 -1.28
CA ALA A 13 -2.70 8.11 -0.22
C ALA A 13 -3.98 7.25 -0.14
N VAL A 14 -5.15 7.89 -0.20
CA VAL A 14 -6.45 7.19 -0.17
C VAL A 14 -6.62 6.27 -1.38
N PHE A 15 -6.37 6.79 -2.59
CA PHE A 15 -6.49 5.98 -3.81
C PHE A 15 -5.46 4.86 -3.85
N GLY A 16 -4.23 5.12 -3.42
CA GLY A 16 -3.19 4.11 -3.30
C GLY A 16 -3.57 3.00 -2.33
N ALA A 17 -4.15 3.35 -1.18
CA ALA A 17 -4.62 2.37 -0.20
C ALA A 17 -5.75 1.49 -0.76
N ILE A 18 -6.74 2.10 -1.40
CA ILE A 18 -7.87 1.38 -2.02
C ILE A 18 -7.35 0.44 -3.12
N PHE A 19 -6.49 0.94 -4.00
CA PHE A 19 -5.91 0.14 -5.07
C PHE A 19 -5.10 -1.04 -4.51
N GLY A 20 -4.23 -0.78 -3.53
CA GLY A 20 -3.44 -1.81 -2.86
C GLY A 20 -4.32 -2.88 -2.20
N TYR A 21 -5.41 -2.47 -1.54
CA TYR A 21 -6.37 -3.39 -0.94
C TYR A 21 -7.02 -4.32 -1.99
N ILE A 22 -7.48 -3.76 -3.12
CA ILE A 22 -8.09 -4.53 -4.21
C ILE A 22 -7.08 -5.52 -4.81
N VAL A 23 -5.85 -5.07 -5.06
CA VAL A 23 -4.78 -5.95 -5.57
C VAL A 23 -4.47 -7.06 -4.55
N GLY A 24 -4.43 -6.74 -3.27
CA GLY A 24 -4.22 -7.74 -2.23
C GLY A 24 -5.33 -8.78 -2.15
N TRP A 25 -6.60 -8.41 -2.36
CA TRP A 25 -7.68 -9.38 -2.54
C TRP A 25 -7.46 -10.29 -3.74
N ILE A 26 -7.03 -9.75 -4.89
CA ILE A 26 -6.72 -10.56 -6.07
C ILE A 26 -5.55 -11.52 -5.78
N VAL A 27 -4.55 -11.07 -5.04
CA VAL A 27 -3.41 -11.91 -4.62
C VAL A 27 -3.86 -13.02 -3.67
N GLU A 28 -4.82 -12.75 -2.78
CA GLU A 28 -5.37 -13.75 -1.87
C GLU A 28 -6.11 -14.90 -2.59
N LEU A 29 -6.59 -14.70 -3.83
CA LEU A 29 -7.10 -15.81 -4.66
C LEU A 29 -6.02 -16.84 -5.04
N PHE A 30 -4.74 -16.50 -4.93
CA PHE A 30 -3.62 -17.38 -5.24
C PHE A 30 -2.92 -17.85 -3.96
N PRO A 31 -3.38 -18.95 -3.33
CA PRO A 31 -3.00 -19.31 -1.97
C PRO A 31 -1.49 -19.55 -1.79
N ARG A 32 -0.82 -20.14 -2.78
CA ARG A 32 0.64 -20.41 -2.72
C ARG A 32 1.47 -19.13 -2.77
N PHE A 33 1.03 -18.17 -3.57
CA PHE A 33 1.73 -16.89 -3.70
C PHE A 33 1.50 -16.02 -2.46
N ASN A 34 0.26 -16.01 -1.97
CA ASN A 34 -0.11 -15.34 -0.73
C ASN A 34 0.70 -15.86 0.47
N SER A 35 0.82 -17.18 0.64
CA SER A 35 1.61 -17.76 1.73
C SER A 35 3.10 -17.40 1.62
N ALA A 36 3.67 -17.43 0.40
CA ALA A 36 5.07 -17.07 0.19
C ALA A 36 5.35 -15.59 0.51
N LEU A 37 4.41 -14.69 0.18
CA LEU A 37 4.52 -13.27 0.53
C LEU A 37 4.48 -13.04 2.05
N LEU A 38 3.54 -13.68 2.74
CA LEU A 38 3.39 -13.54 4.19
C LEU A 38 4.56 -14.19 4.94
N GLU A 39 5.05 -15.34 4.48
CA GLU A 39 6.23 -15.99 5.04
C GLU A 39 7.51 -15.16 4.81
N GLY A 40 7.65 -14.58 3.62
CA GLY A 40 8.70 -13.59 3.33
C GLY A 40 8.62 -12.39 4.28
N LEU A 41 7.44 -11.78 4.45
CA LEU A 41 7.24 -10.67 5.37
C LEU A 41 7.60 -11.05 6.82
N HIS A 42 7.15 -12.22 7.27
CA HIS A 42 7.45 -12.73 8.60
C HIS A 42 8.96 -12.91 8.78
N SER A 43 9.67 -13.48 7.80
CA SER A 43 11.12 -13.64 7.87
C SER A 43 11.89 -12.31 7.95
N LEU A 44 11.37 -11.26 7.33
CA LEU A 44 12.02 -9.94 7.28
C LEU A 44 11.71 -9.08 8.51
N THR A 45 10.50 -9.18 9.06
CA THR A 45 9.99 -8.21 10.04
C THR A 45 9.58 -8.84 11.37
N GLY A 46 9.44 -10.17 11.44
CA GLY A 46 8.88 -10.85 12.61
C GLY A 46 7.37 -10.66 12.77
N LEU A 47 6.70 -9.92 11.88
CA LEU A 47 5.27 -9.66 11.97
C LEU A 47 4.45 -10.86 11.45
N SER A 48 3.40 -11.20 12.19
CA SER A 48 2.45 -12.26 11.84
C SER A 48 1.01 -11.78 12.05
N GLY A 49 0.05 -12.43 11.37
CA GLY A 49 -1.38 -12.12 11.51
C GLY A 49 -1.88 -10.94 10.67
N VAL A 50 -1.07 -10.41 9.75
CA VAL A 50 -1.48 -9.36 8.81
C VAL A 50 -2.01 -10.00 7.53
N SER A 51 -3.15 -9.53 7.01
CA SER A 51 -3.64 -9.97 5.70
C SER A 51 -2.86 -9.31 4.56
N THR A 52 -2.75 -9.99 3.43
CA THR A 52 -2.04 -9.46 2.26
C THR A 52 -2.77 -8.26 1.67
N ALA A 53 -4.10 -8.24 1.76
CA ALA A 53 -4.90 -7.05 1.49
C ALA A 53 -4.49 -5.84 2.33
N ALA A 54 -4.34 -6.00 3.65
CA ALA A 54 -3.93 -4.93 4.53
C ALA A 54 -2.48 -4.48 4.26
N LEU A 55 -1.58 -5.44 4.01
CA LEU A 55 -0.20 -5.16 3.65
C LEU A 55 -0.10 -4.31 2.39
N LEU A 56 -0.74 -4.76 1.30
CA LEU A 56 -0.69 -4.03 0.04
C LEU A 56 -1.44 -2.70 0.11
N ALA A 57 -2.50 -2.59 0.90
CA ALA A 57 -3.15 -1.31 1.19
C ALA A 57 -2.18 -0.33 1.89
N ALA A 58 -1.43 -0.79 2.90
CA ALA A 58 -0.44 0.04 3.58
C ALA A 58 0.69 0.48 2.63
N ILE A 59 1.18 -0.43 1.79
CA ILE A 59 2.18 -0.10 0.76
C ILE A 59 1.62 0.93 -0.23
N GLY A 60 0.41 0.69 -0.73
CA GLY A 60 -0.27 1.59 -1.65
C GLY A 60 -0.51 2.98 -1.04
N PHE A 61 -0.87 3.04 0.23
CA PHE A 61 -1.00 4.30 0.97
C PHE A 61 0.31 5.08 1.00
N ILE A 62 1.42 4.43 1.39
CA ILE A 62 2.75 5.06 1.46
C ILE A 62 3.19 5.55 0.08
N VAL A 63 3.03 4.71 -0.96
CA VAL A 63 3.35 5.09 -2.34
C VAL A 63 2.51 6.28 -2.79
N GLY A 64 1.22 6.30 -2.45
CA GLY A 64 0.31 7.40 -2.75
C GLY A 64 0.71 8.71 -2.08
N ILE A 65 1.19 8.66 -0.83
CA ILE A 65 1.78 9.82 -0.15
C ILE A 65 3.02 10.30 -0.90
N LEU A 66 3.97 9.40 -1.17
CA LEU A 66 5.25 9.75 -1.81
C LEU A 66 5.01 10.37 -3.19
N ALA A 67 4.12 9.79 -3.99
CA ALA A 67 3.74 10.33 -5.29
C ALA A 67 3.14 11.74 -5.16
N GLY A 68 2.21 11.94 -4.23
CA GLY A 68 1.59 13.25 -4.00
C GLY A 68 2.57 14.33 -3.51
N LEU A 69 3.57 13.94 -2.72
CA LEU A 69 4.64 14.84 -2.28
C LEU A 69 5.61 15.19 -3.42
N LEU A 70 6.03 14.20 -4.22
CA LEU A 70 6.99 14.37 -5.32
C LEU A 70 6.40 15.14 -6.51
N SER A 71 5.12 14.95 -6.82
CA SER A 71 4.44 15.70 -7.88
C SER A 71 4.20 17.19 -7.57
N GLY A 72 4.61 17.68 -6.39
CA GLY A 72 4.56 19.09 -6.02
C GLY A 72 5.85 19.88 -6.28
N HIS A 73 6.88 19.25 -6.87
CA HIS A 73 8.20 19.87 -7.14
C HIS A 73 8.41 20.35 -8.59
N HIS A 74 7.40 20.22 -9.46
CA HIS A 74 7.40 20.74 -10.83
C HIS A 74 6.45 21.93 -10.97
#